data_AF-A0A816WVY0-F1
#
_entry.id   AF-A0A816WVY0-F1
#
_cell.length_a   1.000
_cell.length_b   1.000
_cell.length_c   1.000
_cell.angle_alpha   90.00
_cell.angle_beta   90.00
_cell.angle_gamma   90.00
#
_symmetry.space_group_name_H-M   'P 1'
#
loop_
_entity.id
_entity.type
_entity.pdbx_description
1 polymer ?
#
loop_
_entity_poly.entity_id
_entity_poly.type
_entity_poly.pdbx_seq_one_letter_code
_entity_poly.pdbx_strand_id
1 'polypeptide(L)'
;MDRLLGKIKILSDQLKSKSLDFGTAHSLISAVINQISELRNEEEFSKLYDQIIEFSGENNIDLNNKMKERRARKTSTRFNNCLITCTIG
;
A
#
# COMPACT_ATOMS: atom_id res chain seq x y z
N MET A 1 1.16 7.63 -9.36
CA MET A 1 1.19 7.59 -7.87
C MET A 1 1.49 8.94 -7.22
N ASP A 2 2.40 9.76 -7.76
CA ASP A 2 2.85 11.01 -7.11
C ASP A 2 1.77 12.09 -6.88
N ARG A 3 0.72 12.11 -7.71
CA ARG A 3 -0.38 13.07 -7.60
C ARG A 3 -1.18 12.92 -6.30
N LEU A 4 -1.44 11.70 -5.85
CA LEU A 4 -2.21 11.46 -4.62
C LEU A 4 -1.37 11.81 -3.40
N LEU A 5 -0.11 11.39 -3.38
CA LEU A 5 0.82 11.67 -2.30
C LEU A 5 1.07 13.18 -2.15
N GLY A 6 1.16 13.89 -3.27
CA GLY A 6 1.22 15.35 -3.29
C GLY A 6 -0.02 16.02 -2.69
N LYS A 7 -1.23 15.56 -3.05
CA LYS A 7 -2.50 16.07 -2.48
C LYS A 7 -2.59 15.83 -0.97
N ILE A 8 -2.18 14.66 -0.49
CA ILE A 8 -2.17 14.33 0.94
C ILE A 8 -1.13 15.19 1.70
N LYS A 9 0.03 15.43 1.09
CA LYS A 9 1.06 16.31 1.66
C LYS A 9 0.56 17.75 1.80
N ILE A 10 -0.06 18.29 0.74
CA ILE A 10 -0.65 19.63 0.75
C ILE A 10 -1.72 19.75 1.84
N LEU A 11 -2.60 18.75 1.98
CA LEU A 11 -3.58 18.70 3.06
C LEU A 11 -2.90 18.69 4.44
N SER A 12 -1.86 17.88 4.62
CA SER A 12 -1.10 17.82 5.88
C SER A 12 -0.49 19.17 6.26
N ASP A 13 0.04 19.89 5.29
CA ASP A 13 0.66 21.21 5.51
C ASP A 13 -0.40 22.29 5.80
N GLN A 14 -1.54 22.23 5.10
CA GLN A 14 -2.66 23.15 5.32
C GLN A 14 -3.33 22.94 6.68
N LEU A 15 -3.53 21.69 7.11
CA LEU A 15 -4.12 21.34 8.41
C LEU A 15 -3.25 21.74 9.59
N LYS A 16 -1.94 21.96 9.38
CA LYS A 16 -1.01 22.45 10.41
C LYS A 16 -0.98 23.97 10.52
N SER A 17 -1.64 24.69 9.62
CA SER A 17 -1.64 26.15 9.64
C SER A 17 -2.34 26.68 10.90
N LYS A 18 -1.69 27.62 11.60
CA LYS A 18 -2.24 28.28 12.80
C LYS A 18 -3.43 29.20 12.49
N SER A 19 -3.60 29.58 11.22
CA SER A 19 -4.68 30.45 10.77
C SER A 19 -5.89 29.68 10.24
N LEU A 20 -5.89 28.35 10.37
CA LEU A 20 -6.96 27.51 9.87
C LEU A 20 -8.14 27.52 10.85
N ASP A 21 -9.33 27.80 10.34
CA ASP A 21 -10.56 27.68 11.10
C ASP A 21 -11.22 26.31 10.90
N PHE A 22 -12.17 25.96 11.76
CA PHE A 22 -12.82 24.65 11.72
C PHE A 22 -13.61 24.44 10.41
N GLY A 23 -14.26 25.48 9.88
CA GLY A 23 -15.07 25.38 8.67
C GLY A 23 -14.24 25.08 7.44
N THR A 24 -13.13 25.80 7.26
CA THR A 24 -12.16 25.60 6.18
C THR A 24 -11.45 24.25 6.31
N ALA A 25 -11.10 23.82 7.53
CA ALA A 25 -10.54 22.50 7.78
C ALA A 25 -11.50 21.39 7.35
N HIS A 26 -12.79 21.50 7.72
CA HIS A 26 -13.82 20.54 7.34
C HIS A 26 -13.99 20.48 5.82
N SER A 27 -14.11 21.62 5.14
CA SER A 27 -14.22 21.69 3.68
C SER A 27 -13.03 21.07 2.97
N LEU A 28 -11.80 21.32 3.46
CA LEU A 28 -10.57 20.73 2.91
C LEU A 28 -10.55 19.21 3.02
N ILE A 29 -10.90 18.67 4.20
CA ILE A 29 -10.94 17.22 4.43
C ILE A 29 -12.01 16.58 3.53
N SER A 30 -13.22 17.15 3.46
CA SER A 30 -14.29 16.63 2.59
C SER A 30 -13.89 16.65 1.11
N ALA A 31 -13.22 17.71 0.64
CA ALA A 31 -12.77 17.79 -0.75
C ALA A 31 -11.73 16.71 -1.08
N VAL A 32 -10.80 16.42 -0.18
CA VAL A 32 -9.81 15.36 -0.38
C VAL A 32 -10.45 13.97 -0.34
N ILE A 33 -11.41 13.73 0.55
CA ILE A 33 -12.17 12.48 0.60
C ILE A 33 -12.91 12.24 -0.71
N ASN A 34 -13.57 13.26 -1.26
CA ASN A 34 -14.29 13.15 -2.53
C ASN A 34 -13.33 12.82 -3.68
N GLN A 35 -12.20 13.51 -3.77
CA GLN A 35 -11.19 13.22 -4.79
C GLN A 35 -10.59 11.81 -4.68
N ILE A 36 -10.38 11.30 -3.46
CA ILE A 36 -9.93 9.91 -3.25
C ILE A 36 -11.02 8.93 -3.67
N SER A 37 -12.28 9.27 -3.41
CA SER A 37 -13.43 8.43 -3.76
C SER A 37 -13.62 8.34 -5.28
N GLU A 38 -13.41 9.44 -6.01
CA GLU A 38 -13.41 9.46 -7.48
C GLU A 38 -12.31 8.57 -8.08
N LEU A 39 -11.15 8.49 -7.43
CA LEU A 39 -10.06 7.59 -7.84
C LEU A 39 -10.35 6.11 -7.57
N ARG A 40 -11.37 5.78 -6.77
CA ARG A 40 -11.83 4.41 -6.54
C ARG A 40 -12.83 3.93 -7.60
N ASN A 41 -12.93 4.62 -8.73
CA ASN A 41 -13.72 4.18 -9.86
C ASN A 41 -13.03 3.02 -10.60
N GLU A 42 -13.84 2.15 -11.20
CA GLU A 42 -13.37 0.98 -11.95
C GLU A 42 -12.52 1.37 -13.16
N GLU A 43 -12.84 2.49 -13.81
CA GLU A 43 -12.05 3.03 -14.93
C GLU A 43 -10.63 3.44 -14.53
N GLU A 44 -10.47 4.11 -13.39
CA GLU A 44 -9.15 4.54 -12.89
C GLU A 44 -8.35 3.33 -12.39
N PHE A 45 -9.02 2.33 -11.82
CA PHE A 45 -8.40 1.05 -11.49
C PHE A 45 -7.90 0.32 -12.75
N SER A 46 -8.67 0.29 -13.83
CA SER A 46 -8.25 -0.31 -15.10
C SER A 46 -6.98 0.36 -15.64
N LYS A 47 -6.94 1.70 -15.66
CA LYS A 47 -5.74 2.44 -16.10
C LYS A 47 -4.52 2.13 -15.25
N LEU A 48 -4.69 2.03 -13.93
CA LEU A 48 -3.61 1.64 -13.02
C LEU A 48 -3.12 0.22 -13.33
N TYR A 49 -4.04 -0.70 -13.60
CA TYR A 49 -3.72 -2.08 -13.95
C TYR A 49 -2.95 -2.16 -15.27
N ASP A 50 -3.34 -1.39 -16.28
CA ASP A 50 -2.63 -1.29 -17.56
C ASP A 50 -1.19 -0.78 -17.36
N GLN A 51 -0.99 0.24 -16.51
CA GLN A 51 0.35 0.72 -16.15
C GLN A 51 1.19 -0.34 -15.45
N ILE A 52 0.57 -1.18 -14.62
CA ILE A 52 1.26 -2.30 -13.95
C ILE A 52 1.67 -3.35 -14.97
N ILE A 53 0.80 -3.66 -15.95
CA ILE A 53 1.13 -4.58 -17.05
C ILE A 53 2.31 -4.02 -17.86
N GLU A 54 2.26 -2.76 -18.26
CA GLU A 54 3.33 -2.10 -19.01
C GLU A 54 4.66 -2.14 -18.25
N PHE A 55 4.66 -1.71 -16.99
CA PHE A 55 5.84 -1.77 -16.11
C PHE A 55 6.37 -3.19 -15.94
N SER A 56 5.48 -4.19 -15.80
CA SER A 56 5.88 -5.58 -15.68
C SER A 56 6.55 -6.10 -16.95
N GLY A 57 6.07 -5.70 -18.13
CA GLY A 57 6.67 -6.00 -19.42
C GLY A 57 8.07 -5.40 -19.55
N GLU A 58 8.23 -4.12 -19.21
CA GLU A 58 9.53 -3.43 -19.23
C GLU A 58 10.56 -4.08 -18.31
N ASN A 59 10.11 -4.61 -17.17
CA ASN A 59 10.98 -5.18 -16.13
C ASN A 59 11.08 -6.71 -16.17
N ASN A 60 10.53 -7.36 -17.21
CA ASN A 60 10.49 -8.82 -17.35
C ASN A 60 9.88 -9.54 -16.12
N ILE A 61 8.88 -8.93 -15.49
CA ILE A 61 8.15 -9.51 -14.36
C ILE A 61 6.96 -10.29 -14.94
N ASP A 62 7.00 -11.61 -14.80
CA ASP A 62 5.88 -12.46 -15.20
C ASP A 62 4.76 -12.39 -14.15
N LEU A 63 3.71 -11.63 -14.45
CA LEU A 63 2.52 -11.47 -13.61
C LEU A 63 1.70 -12.77 -13.46
N ASN A 64 1.84 -13.71 -14.41
CA ASN A 64 1.11 -14.97 -14.41
C ASN A 64 1.88 -16.10 -13.71
N ASN A 65 3.09 -15.81 -13.22
CA ASN A 65 3.90 -16.79 -12.54
C ASN A 65 3.23 -17.09 -11.20
N LYS A 66 2.53 -18.23 -11.12
CA LYS A 66 2.06 -18.78 -9.84
C LYS A 66 3.30 -18.87 -8.95
N MET A 67 3.29 -18.07 -7.88
CA MET A 67 4.37 -18.00 -6.90
C MET A 67 4.88 -19.42 -6.63
N LYS A 68 6.09 -19.75 -7.12
CA LYS A 68 6.65 -21.10 -6.94
C LYS A 68 6.53 -21.43 -5.46
N GLU A 69 5.99 -22.61 -5.15
CA GLU A 69 5.81 -23.06 -3.77
C GLU A 69 7.05 -22.68 -2.97
N ARG A 70 6.86 -21.80 -1.97
CA ARG A 70 7.95 -21.40 -1.08
C ARG A 70 8.59 -22.68 -0.59
N ARG A 71 9.89 -22.83 -0.82
CA ARG A 71 10.67 -24.02 -0.45
C ARG A 71 10.25 -24.43 0.97
N ALA A 72 9.63 -25.60 1.09
CA ALA A 72 9.12 -26.07 2.37
C ALA A 72 10.23 -25.95 3.41
N ARG A 73 9.93 -25.27 4.52
CA ARG A 73 10.92 -25.06 5.59
C ARG A 73 11.33 -26.44 6.09
N LYS A 74 12.54 -26.88 5.75
CA LYS A 74 13.07 -28.16 6.23
C LYS A 74 13.33 -28.03 7.73
N THR A 75 12.46 -28.59 8.55
CA THR A 75 12.76 -28.82 9.95
C THR A 75 13.74 -29.98 10.04
N SER A 76 14.74 -29.87 10.92
CA SER A 76 15.65 -30.97 11.18
C SER A 76 14.87 -32.12 11.81
N THR A 77 14.92 -33.31 11.21
CA THR A 77 14.32 -34.53 11.78
C THR A 77 14.89 -34.87 13.15
N ARG A 78 16.10 -34.39 13.46
CA ARG A 78 16.78 -34.58 14.74
C ARG A 78 16.03 -33.98 15.93
N PHE A 79 15.16 -33.00 15.70
CA PHE A 79 14.41 -32.30 16.75
C PHE A 79 12.90 -32.45 16.62
N ASN A 80 12.42 -33.36 15.77
CA ASN A 80 11.00 -33.72 15.74
C ASN A 80 10.66 -34.34 17.11
N ASN A 81 9.86 -33.64 17.92
CA ASN A 81 9.46 -33.94 19.31
C ASN A 81 10.39 -33.43 20.42
N CYS A 82 11.30 -32.50 20.15
CA CYS A 82 12.04 -31.81 21.20
C CYS A 82 11.32 -30.53 21.63
N LEU A 83 10.97 -30.42 22.91
CA LEU A 83 10.55 -29.16 23.52
C LEU A 83 11.81 -28.38 23.93
N ILE A 84 12.12 -27.30 23.20
CA ILE A 84 13.20 -26.39 23.58
C ILE A 84 12.59 -25.29 24.45
N THR A 85 12.72 -25.41 25.77
CA THR A 85 12.37 -24.32 26.69
C THR A 85 13.60 -23.45 26.95
N CYS A 86 13.61 -22.25 26.38
CA CYS A 86 14.52 -21.20 26.85
C CYS A 86 13.86 -20.50 28.04
N THR A 87 14.45 -20.67 29.23
CA THR A 87 14.22 -19.72 30.32
C THR A 87 15.10 -18.50 30.06
N ILE A 88 14.48 -17.33 30.03
CA ILE A 88 15.14 -16.03 29.82
C ILE A 88 16.32 -15.89 30.79
N GLY A 89 17.45 -15.43 30.25
CA GLY A 89 18.55 -14.79 30.99
C GLY A 89 18.60 -13.33 30.59
#